data_AF-A0A890W1Y0-F1
#
_entry.id   AF-A0A890W1Y0-F1
#
_cell.length_a   1.000
_cell.length_b   1.000
_cell.length_c   1.000
_cell.angle_alpha   90.00
_cell.angle_beta   90.00
_cell.angle_gamma   90.00
#
_symmetry.space_group_name_H-M   'P 1'
#
loop_
_entity.id
_entity.type
_entity.pdbx_description
1 polymer ?
#
loop_
_entity_poly.entity_id
_entity_poly.type
_entity_poly.pdbx_seq_one_letter_code
_entity_poly.pdbx_strand_id
1 'polypeptide(L)'
;MNLPEPIHDFLLVFLGSGLILGSVGVVLLINPIFSAFSLGLVLVCISLFYILSNSHFVAASQLLIYVGAINVLIIFAVMFMNSSEYYQDFRLWTVGDGITLMVCTSIFFFH
;
A
#
# COMPACT_ATOMS: atom_id res chain seq x y z
N MET A 1 13.03 -17.34 20.11
CA MET A 1 12.91 -18.72 19.60
C MET A 1 13.47 -18.70 18.19
N ASN A 2 14.58 -19.40 17.93
CA ASN A 2 15.27 -19.40 16.64
C ASN A 2 14.39 -20.12 15.61
N LEU A 3 13.67 -19.35 14.80
CA LEU A 3 12.96 -19.87 13.63
C LEU A 3 14.02 -20.23 12.58
N PRO A 4 13.85 -21.30 11.79
CA PRO A 4 14.76 -21.63 10.71
C PRO A 4 14.99 -20.41 9.80
N GLU A 5 16.24 -19.99 9.65
CA GLU A 5 16.70 -18.91 8.74
C GLU A 5 15.90 -18.87 7.41
N PRO A 6 15.68 -19.99 6.69
CA PRO A 6 14.92 -19.96 5.42
C PRO A 6 13.43 -19.58 5.53
N ILE A 7 12.79 -19.77 6.69
CA ILE A 7 11.37 -19.46 6.88
C ILE A 7 11.17 -17.94 7.01
N HIS A 8 12.12 -17.25 7.65
CA HIS A 8 12.12 -15.79 7.71
C HIS A 8 12.26 -15.19 6.31
N ASP A 9 13.20 -15.69 5.51
CA ASP A 9 13.43 -15.22 4.15
C ASP A 9 12.21 -15.44 3.25
N PHE A 10 11.57 -16.62 3.33
CA PHE A 10 10.36 -16.91 2.57
C PHE A 10 9.21 -15.97 2.92
N LEU A 11 8.99 -15.70 4.22
CA LEU A 11 7.99 -14.74 4.68
C LEU A 11 8.29 -13.33 4.18
N LEU A 12 9.55 -12.88 4.25
CA LEU A 12 9.95 -11.57 3.73
C LEU A 12 9.63 -11.41 2.25
N VAL A 13 9.96 -12.40 1.43
CA VAL A 13 9.68 -12.38 -0.01
C VAL A 13 8.17 -12.39 -0.26
N PHE A 14 7.41 -13.21 0.46
CA PHE A 14 5.96 -13.27 0.33
C PHE A 14 5.29 -11.94 0.71
N LEU A 15 5.65 -11.36 1.85
CA LEU A 15 5.16 -10.05 2.29
C LEU A 15 5.57 -8.94 1.31
N GLY A 16 6.82 -8.94 0.85
CA GLY A 16 7.34 -7.96 -0.10
C GLY A 16 6.58 -8.01 -1.43
N SER A 17 6.31 -9.20 -1.95
CA SER A 17 5.46 -9.39 -3.13
C SER A 17 4.04 -8.86 -2.90
N GLY A 18 3.45 -9.11 -1.72
CA GLY A 18 2.12 -8.59 -1.37
C GLY A 18 2.09 -7.06 -1.30
N LEU A 19 3.18 -6.45 -0.83
CA LEU A 19 3.35 -5.00 -0.75
C LEU A 19 3.39 -4.36 -2.14
N ILE A 20 4.18 -4.93 -3.06
CA ILE A 20 4.28 -4.48 -4.45
C ILE A 20 2.93 -4.62 -5.16
N LEU A 21 2.28 -5.79 -5.02
CA LEU A 21 0.98 -6.05 -5.65
C LEU A 21 -0.11 -5.14 -5.10
N GLY A 22 -0.10 -4.88 -3.79
CA GLY A 22 -1.00 -3.94 -3.13
C GLY A 22 -0.77 -2.49 -3.60
N SER A 23 0.48 -2.02 -3.67
CA SER A 23 0.79 -0.67 -4.15
C SER A 23 0.40 -0.46 -5.61
N VAL A 24 0.62 -1.45 -6.46
CA VAL A 24 0.17 -1.42 -7.86
C VAL A 24 -1.36 -1.40 -7.92
N GLY A 25 -2.05 -2.12 -7.04
CA GLY A 25 -3.50 -2.09 -6.88
C GLY A 25 -4.02 -0.70 -6.55
N VAL A 26 -3.42 0.00 -5.58
CA VAL A 26 -3.82 1.37 -5.19
C VAL A 26 -3.83 2.32 -6.39
N VAL A 27 -2.86 2.22 -7.31
CA VAL A 27 -2.73 3.12 -8.46
C VAL A 27 -3.61 2.69 -9.65
N LEU A 28 -3.72 1.39 -9.92
CA LEU A 28 -4.51 0.87 -11.05
C LEU A 28 -6.02 0.92 -10.83
N LEU A 29 -6.48 0.92 -9.57
CA LEU A 29 -7.90 0.83 -9.25
C LEU A 29 -8.61 2.18 -9.49
N ILE A 30 -9.33 2.23 -10.59
CA ILE A 30 -10.18 3.35 -11.02
C ILE A 30 -11.24 3.76 -9.99
N ASN A 31 -11.72 2.79 -9.21
CA ASN A 31 -12.70 3.02 -8.17
C ASN A 31 -11.97 3.42 -6.87
N PRO A 32 -12.14 4.66 -6.37
CA PRO A 32 -11.38 5.16 -5.22
C PRO A 32 -11.61 4.36 -3.94
N ILE A 33 -12.79 3.74 -3.80
CA ILE A 33 -13.12 2.84 -2.68
C ILE A 33 -12.20 1.60 -2.69
N PHE A 34 -11.99 1.00 -3.86
CA PHE A 34 -11.12 -0.16 -4.01
C PHE A 34 -9.63 0.22 -3.84
N SER A 35 -9.24 1.41 -4.31
CA SER A 35 -7.90 1.96 -4.07
C SER A 35 -7.63 2.15 -2.57
N ALA A 36 -8.58 2.74 -1.82
CA ALA A 36 -8.47 2.88 -0.37
C ALA A 36 -8.41 1.53 0.37
N PHE A 37 -9.18 0.53 -0.07
CA PHE A 37 -9.10 -0.82 0.49
C PHE A 37 -7.72 -1.45 0.25
N SER A 38 -7.16 -1.27 -0.95
CA SER A 38 -5.83 -1.76 -1.31
C SER A 38 -4.71 -1.08 -0.48
N LEU A 39 -4.86 0.20 -0.17
CA LEU A 39 -3.98 0.93 0.76
C LEU A 39 -3.98 0.30 2.15
N GLY A 40 -5.16 -0.06 2.66
CA GLY A 40 -5.31 -0.78 3.92
C GLY A 40 -4.55 -2.11 3.94
N LEU A 41 -4.60 -2.88 2.86
CA LEU A 41 -3.87 -4.14 2.72
C LEU A 41 -2.35 -3.92 2.75
N VAL A 42 -1.84 -2.89 2.06
CA VAL A 42 -0.41 -2.51 2.10
C VAL A 42 0.03 -2.18 3.53
N LEU A 43 -0.77 -1.42 4.27
CA LEU A 43 -0.48 -1.06 5.66
C LEU A 43 -0.44 -2.28 6.60
N VAL A 44 -1.31 -3.27 6.36
CA VAL A 44 -1.27 -4.55 7.09
C VAL A 44 0.00 -5.33 6.77
N CYS A 45 0.41 -5.39 5.49
CA CYS A 45 1.67 -6.03 5.09
C CYS A 45 2.88 -5.38 5.80
N ILE A 46 2.89 -4.04 5.92
CA ILE A 46 3.95 -3.31 6.64
C ILE A 46 3.96 -3.68 8.14
N SER A 47 2.79 -3.75 8.79
CA SER A 47 2.71 -4.17 10.20
C SER A 47 3.27 -5.58 10.40
N LEU A 48 2.96 -6.51 9.50
CA LEU A 48 3.47 -7.89 9.56
C LEU A 48 5.00 -7.95 9.35
N PHE A 49 5.55 -7.05 8.52
CA PHE A 49 7.00 -6.90 8.36
C PHE A 49 7.68 -6.42 9.65
N TYR A 50 7.06 -5.49 10.39
CA TYR A 50 7.57 -5.04 11.69
C TYR A 50 7.52 -6.14 12.77
N ILE A 51 6.53 -7.02 12.73
CA ILE A 51 6.47 -8.21 13.60
C ILE A 51 7.66 -9.12 13.31
N LEU A 52 7.97 -9.34 12.03
CA LEU A 52 9.08 -10.20 11.60
C LEU A 52 10.45 -9.64 12.02
N SER A 53 10.58 -8.31 12.04
CA SER A 53 11.78 -7.59 12.53
C SER A 53 11.87 -7.47 14.06
N ASN A 54 11.13 -8.25 14.84
CA ASN A 54 11.09 -8.22 16.33
C ASN A 54 10.62 -6.87 16.95
N SER A 55 10.02 -5.96 16.18
CA SER A 55 9.56 -4.66 16.69
C SER A 55 8.06 -4.68 17.00
N HIS A 56 7.67 -5.43 18.04
CA HIS A 56 6.27 -5.70 18.35
C HIS A 56 5.45 -4.46 18.75
N PHE A 57 6.05 -3.52 19.50
CA PHE A 57 5.36 -2.29 19.93
C PHE A 57 5.04 -1.39 18.73
N VAL A 58 6.01 -1.20 17.83
CA VAL A 58 5.84 -0.41 16.60
C VAL A 58 4.84 -1.09 15.65
N ALA A 59 4.86 -2.42 15.54
CA ALA A 59 3.89 -3.14 14.74
C ALA A 59 2.45 -2.94 15.23
N ALA A 60 2.24 -3.00 16.55
CA ALA A 60 0.93 -2.82 17.16
C ALA A 60 0.39 -1.39 16.99
N SER A 61 1.23 -0.38 17.18
CA SER A 61 0.85 1.02 16.95
C SER A 61 0.61 1.31 15.46
N GLN A 62 1.41 0.72 14.56
CA GLN A 62 1.21 0.80 13.11
C GLN A 62 -0.17 0.27 12.72
N LEU A 63 -0.54 -0.91 13.23
CA LEU A 63 -1.82 -1.53 12.93
C LEU A 63 -2.98 -0.69 13.49
N LEU A 64 -2.91 -0.27 14.75
CA LEU A 64 -3.98 0.53 15.37
C LEU A 64 -4.17 1.89 14.70
N ILE A 65 -3.09 2.62 14.45
CA ILE A 65 -3.16 4.00 13.96
C ILE A 65 -3.41 4.01 12.45
N TYR A 66 -2.61 3.30 11.66
CA TYR A 66 -2.72 3.38 10.21
C TYR A 66 -3.85 2.52 9.66
N VAL A 67 -3.93 1.25 10.05
CA VAL A 67 -4.99 0.35 9.55
C VAL A 67 -6.33 0.64 10.24
N GLY A 68 -6.30 0.91 11.55
CA GLY A 68 -7.50 1.11 12.36
C GLY A 68 -8.11 2.50 12.30
N ALA A 69 -7.30 3.57 12.42
CA ALA A 69 -7.82 4.94 12.48
C ALA A 69 -7.75 5.65 11.13
N ILE A 70 -6.55 5.81 10.57
CA ILE A 70 -6.32 6.62 9.37
C ILE A 70 -6.99 5.98 8.15
N ASN A 71 -6.79 4.68 7.91
CA ASN A 71 -7.37 4.00 6.76
C ASN A 71 -8.91 3.98 6.80
N VAL A 72 -9.50 3.76 7.97
CA VAL A 72 -10.97 3.81 8.12
C VAL A 72 -11.49 5.23 7.87
N LEU A 73 -10.78 6.27 8.33
CA LEU A 73 -11.13 7.66 8.04
C LEU A 73 -11.03 7.96 6.52
N ILE A 74 -10.01 7.45 5.84
CA ILE A 74 -9.86 7.58 4.38
C ILE A 74 -11.02 6.89 3.66
N ILE A 75 -11.35 5.64 4.03
CA ILE A 75 -12.47 4.90 3.43
C ILE A 75 -13.78 5.66 3.64
N PHE A 76 -14.00 6.22 4.83
CA PHE A 76 -15.18 7.00 5.14
C PHE A 76 -15.23 8.30 4.31
N ALA A 77 -14.12 9.03 4.20
CA ALA A 77 -14.02 10.25 3.40
C ALA A 77 -14.25 9.97 1.91
N VAL A 78 -13.65 8.90 1.36
CA VAL A 78 -13.84 8.48 -0.03
C VAL A 78 -15.28 8.06 -0.29
N MET A 79 -15.89 7.29 0.62
CA MET A 79 -17.29 6.90 0.51
C MET A 79 -18.24 8.11 0.56
N PHE A 80 -17.94 9.09 1.41
CA PHE A 80 -18.70 10.33 1.51
C PHE A 80 -18.54 11.22 0.26
N MET A 81 -17.34 11.27 -0.33
CA MET A 81 -17.07 12.04 -1.54
C MET A 81 -17.63 11.39 -2.81
N ASN A 82 -17.76 10.05 -2.83
CA ASN A 82 -18.28 9.30 -3.96
C ASN A 82 -19.74 9.66 -4.34
N SER A 83 -20.50 10.31 -3.45
CA SER A 83 -21.83 10.85 -3.76
C SER A 83 -21.80 12.25 -4.40
N SER A 84 -20.66 12.94 -4.46
CA SER A 84 -20.59 14.36 -4.81
C SER A 84 -20.30 14.66 -6.29
N GLU A 85 -19.40 13.98 -6.99
CA GLU A 85 -19.16 14.24 -8.43
C GLU A 85 -18.15 13.24 -9.00
N TYR A 86 -18.57 12.41 -9.95
CA TYR A 86 -17.73 11.40 -10.61
C TYR A 86 -17.76 11.64 -12.13
N TYR A 87 -17.22 12.75 -12.65
CA TYR A 87 -17.19 12.93 -14.11
C TYR A 87 -16.01 13.68 -14.76
N GLN A 88 -15.00 14.22 -14.06
CA GLN A 88 -13.99 15.05 -14.74
C GLN A 88 -12.50 14.72 -14.47
N ASP A 89 -12.13 13.94 -13.45
CA ASP A 89 -10.71 13.79 -13.08
C ASP A 89 -9.95 12.64 -13.80
N PHE A 90 -10.68 11.78 -14.51
CA PHE A 90 -10.11 10.62 -15.20
C PHE A 90 -9.07 10.92 -16.28
N ARG A 91 -9.06 12.15 -16.82
CA ARG A 91 -8.24 12.49 -18.00
C ARG A 91 -6.85 13.03 -17.64
N LEU A 92 -6.62 13.50 -16.42
CA LEU A 92 -5.30 14.02 -16.00
C LEU A 92 -4.44 12.96 -15.31
N TRP A 93 -5.04 11.99 -14.62
CA TRP A 93 -4.32 10.94 -13.89
C TRP A 93 -3.55 9.96 -14.80
N THR A 94 -4.09 9.60 -15.96
CA THR A 94 -3.47 8.59 -16.86
C THR A 94 -2.16 9.07 -17.50
N VAL A 95 -1.94 10.39 -17.62
CA VAL A 95 -0.73 10.92 -18.28
C VAL A 95 0.43 11.06 -17.28
N GLY A 96 0.17 11.33 -15.99
CA GLY A 96 1.21 11.60 -14.98
C GLY A 96 1.96 10.37 -14.47
N ASP A 97 1.29 9.22 -14.33
CA ASP A 97 1.88 8.01 -13.76
C ASP A 97 2.90 7.36 -14.71
N GLY A 98 2.66 7.41 -16.02
CA GLY A 98 3.59 6.85 -17.01
C GLY A 98 4.94 7.57 -17.04
N ILE A 99 4.93 8.90 -16.97
CA ILE A 99 6.15 9.72 -17.02
C ILE A 99 6.96 9.57 -15.73
N THR A 100 6.29 9.45 -14.57
CA THR A 100 6.97 9.29 -13.29
C THR A 100 7.61 7.90 -13.16
N LEU A 101 6.92 6.84 -13.59
CA LEU A 101 7.49 5.48 -13.65
C LEU A 101 8.70 5.41 -14.58
N MET A 102 8.60 6.03 -15.77
CA MET A 102 9.69 6.05 -16.74
C MET A 102 10.94 6.75 -16.19
N VAL A 103 10.77 7.85 -15.44
CA VAL A 103 11.88 8.56 -14.79
C VAL A 103 12.50 7.73 -13.67
N CYS A 104 11.70 7.09 -12.81
CA CYS A 104 12.22 6.24 -11.74
C CYS A 104 12.97 5.01 -12.26
N THR A 105 12.48 4.35 -13.32
CA THR A 105 13.19 3.22 -13.93
C THR A 105 14.52 3.64 -14.55
N SER A 106 14.58 4.84 -15.13
CA SER A 106 15.82 5.37 -15.72
C SER A 106 16.89 5.67 -14.68
N ILE A 107 16.51 6.16 -13.49
CA ILE A 107 17.46 6.49 -12.42
C ILE A 107 18.06 5.22 -11.78
N PHE A 108 17.25 4.17 -11.63
CA PHE A 108 17.68 2.91 -11.00
C PHE A 108 18.59 2.06 -11.91
N PHE A 109 18.49 2.23 -13.23
CA PHE A 109 19.38 1.55 -14.18
C PHE A 109 20.73 2.28 -14.38
N PHE A 110 20.79 3.54 -13.98
CA PHE A 110 21.97 4.41 -14.16
C PHE A 110 22.81 4.58 -12.88
N HIS A 111 22.35 4.09 -11.73
CA HIS A 111 23.10 4.02 -10.47
C HIS A 111 23.57 2.58 -10.20
#